data_AF-A0A432LNA1-F1
#
_entry.id   AF-A0A432LNA1-F1
#
_cell.length_a   1.000
_cell.length_b   1.000
_cell.length_c   1.000
_cell.angle_alpha   90.00
_cell.angle_beta   90.00
_cell.angle_gamma   90.00
#
_symmetry.space_group_name_H-M   'P 1'
#
loop_
_entity.id
_entity.type
_entity.pdbx_description
1 polymer ?
#
loop_
_entity_poly.entity_id
_entity_poly.type
_entity_poly.pdbx_seq_one_letter_code
_entity_poly.pdbx_strand_id
1 'polypeptide(L)'
;MTQEREFSYKDISSDEMVQHVTRFVSKLWQIHAFGEGNTRTTAVFTILYFRSIGFEVSNDLFARHSWYFRNALVRANYKNARLGIDYTIVYLERFFRNLLLGEQWDLRNRYLHINATEEWKMQPNLASQSTRTKVEHKCKTSTGQVQDNFHTDNANIKRLVIAIGNQQLSVKNMMNALELKGRDNFINLYLKPAVTEGYVRLLYPKSPRHPRQKYLLTEKGLAVYNGLSCI
;
A
#
# COMPACT_ATOMS: atom_id res chain seq x y z
N MET A 1 11.44 -29.58 -6.10
CA MET A 1 10.82 -29.18 -7.39
C MET A 1 9.99 -30.29 -8.01
N THR A 2 10.36 -31.58 -7.86
CA THR A 2 9.61 -32.74 -8.41
C THR A 2 8.13 -32.76 -8.01
N GLN A 3 7.81 -32.47 -6.75
CA GLN A 3 6.43 -32.38 -6.26
C GLN A 3 5.56 -31.34 -7.00
N GLU A 4 6.15 -30.24 -7.48
CA GLU A 4 5.37 -29.21 -8.18
C GLU A 4 5.00 -29.65 -9.59
N ARG A 5 5.91 -30.34 -10.28
CA ARG A 5 5.68 -30.83 -11.65
C ARG A 5 4.58 -31.88 -11.71
N GLU A 6 4.40 -32.62 -10.62
CA GLU A 6 3.38 -33.68 -10.49
C GLU A 6 2.05 -33.15 -9.94
N PHE A 7 2.00 -31.90 -9.48
CA PHE A 7 0.79 -31.31 -8.91
C PHE A 7 -0.24 -31.03 -10.01
N SER A 8 -1.46 -31.53 -9.80
CA SER A 8 -2.59 -31.29 -10.70
C SER A 8 -3.44 -30.13 -10.20
N TYR A 9 -3.65 -29.13 -11.06
CA TYR A 9 -4.61 -28.04 -10.85
C TYR A 9 -6.05 -28.41 -11.23
N LYS A 10 -6.27 -29.64 -11.70
CA LYS A 10 -7.59 -30.13 -12.11
C LYS A 10 -8.43 -30.48 -10.87
N ASP A 11 -9.71 -30.09 -10.90
CA ASP A 11 -10.73 -30.47 -9.91
C ASP A 11 -10.43 -30.04 -8.45
N ILE A 12 -9.57 -29.03 -8.25
CA ILE A 12 -9.29 -28.44 -6.93
C ILE A 12 -10.08 -27.15 -6.71
N SER A 13 -10.36 -26.83 -5.45
CA SER A 13 -10.99 -25.55 -5.11
C SER A 13 -10.04 -24.37 -5.31
N SER A 14 -10.58 -23.17 -5.50
CA SER A 14 -9.78 -21.95 -5.60
C SER A 14 -8.97 -21.68 -4.32
N ASP A 15 -9.47 -22.09 -3.15
CA ASP A 15 -8.75 -21.97 -1.88
C ASP A 15 -7.56 -22.92 -1.81
N GLU A 16 -7.72 -24.18 -2.20
CA GLU A 16 -6.62 -25.16 -2.24
C GLU A 16 -5.55 -24.74 -3.25
N MET A 17 -5.96 -24.26 -4.42
CA MET A 17 -5.06 -23.71 -5.43
C MET A 17 -4.23 -22.56 -4.85
N VAL A 18 -4.87 -21.58 -4.22
CA VAL A 18 -4.17 -20.43 -3.60
C VAL A 18 -3.22 -20.87 -2.50
N GLN A 19 -3.63 -21.80 -1.64
CA GLN A 19 -2.78 -22.32 -0.58
C GLN A 19 -1.56 -23.05 -1.16
N HIS A 20 -1.75 -23.87 -2.19
CA HIS A 20 -0.68 -24.60 -2.86
C HIS A 20 0.35 -23.64 -3.46
N VAL A 21 -0.09 -22.71 -4.32
CA VAL A 21 0.82 -21.75 -4.97
C VAL A 21 1.52 -20.85 -3.96
N THR A 22 0.84 -20.47 -2.88
CA THR A 22 1.43 -19.68 -1.79
C THR A 22 2.60 -20.43 -1.16
N ARG A 23 2.40 -21.71 -0.80
CA ARG A 23 3.45 -22.54 -0.20
C ARG A 23 4.59 -22.78 -1.18
N PHE A 24 4.28 -23.05 -2.44
CA PHE A 24 5.28 -23.24 -3.50
C PHE A 24 6.18 -22.00 -3.66
N VAL A 25 5.58 -20.83 -3.85
CA VAL A 25 6.32 -19.57 -4.04
C VAL A 25 7.10 -19.18 -2.78
N SER A 26 6.53 -19.40 -1.59
CA SER A 26 7.22 -19.16 -0.32
C SER A 26 8.48 -20.02 -0.19
N LYS A 27 8.37 -21.33 -0.46
CA LYS A 27 9.50 -22.26 -0.44
C LYS A 27 10.54 -21.91 -1.49
N LEU A 28 10.12 -21.53 -2.69
CA LEU A 28 11.03 -21.09 -3.75
C LEU A 28 11.86 -19.88 -3.31
N TRP A 29 11.23 -18.88 -2.70
CA TRP A 29 11.92 -17.69 -2.19
C TRP A 29 12.88 -18.02 -1.05
N GLN A 30 12.49 -18.94 -0.15
CA GLN A 30 13.28 -19.36 1.02
C GLN A 30 14.64 -19.96 0.63
N ILE A 31 14.76 -20.55 -0.56
CA ILE A 31 16.05 -21.12 -1.04
C ILE A 31 17.14 -20.04 -1.12
N HIS A 32 16.78 -18.77 -1.36
CA HIS A 32 17.72 -17.65 -1.40
C HIS A 32 18.97 -17.91 -2.27
N ALA A 33 18.75 -18.45 -3.48
CA ALA A 33 19.83 -18.91 -4.36
C ALA A 33 20.81 -17.82 -4.83
N PHE A 34 20.40 -16.55 -4.83
CA PHE A 34 21.20 -15.43 -5.33
C PHE A 34 21.69 -14.53 -4.19
N GLY A 35 22.83 -13.86 -4.39
CA GLY A 35 23.35 -12.87 -3.43
C GLY A 35 22.46 -11.62 -3.30
N GLU A 36 21.81 -11.20 -4.38
CA GLU A 36 20.81 -10.14 -4.39
C GLU A 36 19.66 -10.49 -5.36
N GLY A 37 18.50 -9.87 -5.18
CA GLY A 37 17.44 -9.92 -6.17
C GLY A 37 16.47 -11.09 -6.05
N ASN A 38 16.62 -11.96 -5.05
CA ASN A 38 15.73 -13.12 -4.82
C ASN A 38 14.25 -12.76 -4.92
N THR A 39 13.79 -11.70 -4.23
CA THR A 39 12.37 -11.28 -4.31
C THR A 39 11.94 -10.88 -5.72
N ARG A 40 12.78 -10.18 -6.47
CA ARG A 40 12.47 -9.75 -7.85
C ARG A 40 12.42 -10.97 -8.77
N THR A 41 13.40 -11.86 -8.66
CA THR A 41 13.46 -13.10 -9.43
C THR A 41 12.26 -14.01 -9.12
N THR A 42 11.89 -14.15 -7.84
CA THR A 42 10.68 -14.89 -7.44
C THR A 42 9.43 -14.27 -8.06
N ALA A 43 9.26 -12.94 -8.01
CA ALA A 43 8.09 -12.29 -8.62
C ALA A 43 8.00 -12.56 -10.13
N VAL A 44 9.11 -12.39 -10.86
CA VAL A 44 9.16 -12.66 -12.30
C VAL A 44 8.89 -14.13 -12.59
N PHE A 45 9.52 -15.06 -11.85
CA PHE A 45 9.29 -16.48 -11.99
C PHE A 45 7.81 -16.83 -11.76
N THR A 46 7.19 -16.29 -10.70
CA THR A 46 5.78 -16.54 -10.40
C THR A 46 4.85 -16.08 -11.53
N ILE A 47 5.11 -14.92 -12.15
CA ILE A 47 4.34 -14.45 -13.32
C ILE A 47 4.51 -15.43 -14.50
N LEU A 48 5.75 -15.82 -14.82
CA LEU A 48 6.03 -16.74 -15.92
C LEU A 48 5.42 -18.12 -15.68
N TYR A 49 5.52 -18.61 -14.46
CA TYR A 49 4.95 -19.89 -14.04
C TYR A 49 3.43 -19.89 -14.19
N PHE A 50 2.72 -18.87 -13.67
CA PHE A 50 1.27 -18.79 -13.81
C PHE A 50 0.81 -18.69 -15.26
N ARG A 51 1.53 -17.92 -16.10
CA ARG A 51 1.27 -17.87 -17.54
C ARG A 51 1.48 -19.23 -18.22
N SER A 52 2.50 -19.99 -17.80
CA SER A 52 2.79 -21.32 -18.36
C SER A 52 1.71 -22.35 -18.09
N ILE A 53 0.92 -22.18 -17.02
CA ILE A 53 -0.22 -23.05 -16.66
C ILE A 53 -1.58 -22.43 -17.01
N GLY A 54 -1.59 -21.35 -17.81
CA GLY A 54 -2.80 -20.79 -18.43
C GLY A 54 -3.45 -19.60 -17.73
N PHE A 55 -2.89 -19.06 -16.65
CA PHE A 55 -3.44 -17.85 -16.02
C PHE A 55 -3.02 -16.57 -16.74
N GLU A 56 -3.99 -15.67 -16.92
CA GLU A 56 -3.74 -14.31 -17.40
C GLU A 56 -3.30 -13.40 -16.26
N VAL A 57 -2.00 -13.37 -16.00
CA VAL A 57 -1.41 -12.56 -14.93
C VAL A 57 -0.65 -11.35 -15.48
N SER A 58 -0.98 -10.15 -14.97
CA SER A 58 -0.26 -8.91 -15.24
C SER A 58 0.81 -8.61 -14.17
N ASN A 59 1.81 -7.80 -14.53
CA ASN A 59 2.84 -7.36 -13.59
C ASN A 59 2.36 -6.22 -12.65
N ASP A 60 1.18 -5.65 -12.90
CA ASP A 60 0.77 -4.40 -12.24
C ASP A 60 0.59 -4.56 -10.74
N LEU A 61 0.09 -5.71 -10.29
CA LEU A 61 -0.09 -5.98 -8.85
C LEU A 61 1.27 -6.10 -8.14
N PHE A 62 2.22 -6.81 -8.75
CA PHE A 62 3.59 -6.91 -8.25
C PHE A 62 4.30 -5.55 -8.23
N ALA A 63 4.13 -4.74 -9.27
CA ALA A 63 4.72 -3.39 -9.34
C ALA A 63 4.16 -2.47 -8.25
N ARG A 64 2.83 -2.41 -8.10
CA ARG A 64 2.14 -1.55 -7.12
C ARG A 64 2.35 -1.99 -5.68
N HIS A 65 2.40 -3.30 -5.43
CA HIS A 65 2.47 -3.88 -4.09
C HIS A 65 3.78 -4.63 -3.83
N SER A 66 4.88 -4.25 -4.50
CA SER A 66 6.19 -4.90 -4.39
C SER A 66 6.70 -5.00 -2.95
N TRP A 67 6.53 -3.95 -2.14
CA TRP A 67 6.95 -3.96 -0.74
C TRP A 67 6.08 -4.90 0.11
N TYR A 68 4.77 -4.93 -0.15
CA TYR A 68 3.87 -5.86 0.51
C TYR A 68 4.22 -7.30 0.17
N PHE A 69 4.43 -7.61 -1.11
CA PHE A 69 4.82 -8.96 -1.56
C PHE A 69 6.11 -9.43 -0.88
N ARG A 70 7.15 -8.58 -0.83
CA ARG A 70 8.38 -8.88 -0.09
C ARG A 70 8.10 -9.18 1.38
N ASN A 71 7.34 -8.33 2.05
CA ASN A 71 7.07 -8.50 3.48
C ASN A 71 6.16 -9.70 3.76
N ALA A 72 5.25 -10.03 2.85
CA ALA A 72 4.41 -11.22 2.93
C ALA A 72 5.26 -12.49 2.80
N LEU A 73 6.24 -12.51 1.89
CA LEU A 73 7.23 -13.59 1.81
C LEU A 73 8.06 -13.71 3.10
N VAL A 74 8.49 -12.58 3.68
CA VAL A 74 9.16 -12.59 5.00
C VAL A 74 8.24 -13.16 6.07
N ARG A 75 6.98 -12.72 6.17
CA ARG A 75 6.00 -13.24 7.15
C ARG A 75 5.70 -14.72 6.96
N ALA A 76 5.70 -15.22 5.72
CA ALA A 76 5.49 -16.63 5.42
C ALA A 76 6.68 -17.52 5.82
N ASN A 77 7.89 -16.96 5.90
CA ASN A 77 9.13 -17.71 6.18
C ASN A 77 9.82 -17.34 7.50
N TYR A 78 9.35 -16.32 8.21
CA TYR A 78 9.93 -15.88 9.48
C TYR A 78 9.29 -16.61 10.65
N LYS A 79 10.14 -17.18 11.51
CA LYS A 79 9.76 -17.81 12.78
C LYS A 79 10.74 -17.39 13.86
N ASN A 80 10.23 -17.12 15.05
CA ASN A 80 11.03 -16.84 16.25
C ASN A 80 10.33 -17.38 17.49
N ALA A 81 10.75 -18.55 17.95
CA ALA A 81 10.15 -19.23 19.10
C ALA A 81 10.27 -18.42 20.41
N ARG A 82 11.37 -17.67 20.60
CA ARG A 82 11.58 -16.87 21.82
C ARG A 82 10.59 -15.72 21.93
N LEU A 83 10.14 -15.18 20.80
CA LEU A 83 9.15 -14.11 20.73
C LEU A 83 7.72 -14.64 20.51
N GLY A 84 7.52 -15.97 20.47
CA GLY A 84 6.23 -16.58 20.18
C GLY A 84 5.73 -16.32 18.75
N ILE A 85 6.63 -16.05 17.81
CA ILE A 85 6.28 -15.71 16.42
C ILE A 85 6.39 -16.97 15.57
N ASP A 86 5.30 -17.34 14.90
CA ASP A 86 5.26 -18.44 13.95
C ASP A 86 4.95 -17.96 12.53
N TYR A 87 5.10 -18.87 11.56
CA TYR A 87 4.86 -18.59 10.14
C TYR A 87 3.46 -18.04 9.90
N THR A 88 3.37 -16.95 9.14
CA THR A 88 2.09 -16.30 8.82
C THR A 88 1.90 -16.20 7.31
N ILE A 89 1.33 -17.24 6.71
CA ILE A 89 1.17 -17.34 5.24
C ILE A 89 0.01 -16.49 4.68
N VAL A 90 -0.98 -16.16 5.52
CA VAL A 90 -2.25 -15.51 5.11
C VAL A 90 -2.05 -14.22 4.30
N TYR A 91 -1.00 -13.44 4.57
CA TYR A 91 -0.75 -12.21 3.82
C TYR A 91 -0.34 -12.48 2.37
N LEU A 92 0.41 -13.56 2.15
CA LEU A 92 0.83 -14.01 0.83
C LEU A 92 -0.34 -14.67 0.10
N GLU A 93 -1.18 -15.43 0.80
CA GLU A 93 -2.45 -15.95 0.25
C GLU A 93 -3.32 -14.82 -0.27
N ARG A 94 -3.56 -13.78 0.54
CA ARG A 94 -4.35 -12.60 0.14
C ARG A 94 -3.79 -11.89 -1.09
N PHE A 95 -2.46 -11.82 -1.21
CA PHE A 95 -1.82 -11.29 -2.42
C PHE A 95 -2.19 -12.13 -3.65
N PHE A 96 -2.09 -13.46 -3.54
CA PHE A 96 -2.45 -14.36 -4.65
C PHE A 96 -3.95 -14.42 -4.92
N ARG A 97 -4.81 -14.24 -3.92
CA ARG A 97 -6.26 -14.11 -4.13
C ARG A 97 -6.60 -12.86 -4.94
N ASN A 98 -5.96 -11.72 -4.65
CA ASN A 98 -6.11 -10.53 -5.49
C ASN A 98 -5.60 -10.75 -6.93
N LEU A 99 -4.50 -11.49 -7.06
CA LEU A 99 -3.87 -11.74 -8.36
C LEU A 99 -4.65 -12.71 -9.24
N LEU A 100 -5.09 -13.84 -8.69
CA LEU A 100 -5.66 -14.96 -9.43
C LEU A 100 -7.19 -14.95 -9.47
N LEU A 101 -7.83 -14.39 -8.43
CA LEU A 101 -9.28 -14.43 -8.24
C LEU A 101 -9.92 -13.03 -8.31
N GLY A 102 -9.12 -11.99 -8.54
CA GLY A 102 -9.61 -10.61 -8.64
C GLY A 102 -10.15 -10.04 -7.32
N GLU A 103 -9.84 -10.65 -6.18
CA GLU A 103 -10.26 -10.15 -4.88
C GLU A 103 -9.62 -8.81 -4.53
N GLN A 104 -10.20 -8.17 -3.51
CA GLN A 104 -9.87 -6.79 -3.14
C GLN A 104 -9.35 -6.72 -1.70
N TRP A 105 -8.49 -7.65 -1.30
CA TRP A 105 -7.78 -7.54 -0.01
C TRP A 105 -6.90 -6.30 0.02
N ASP A 106 -6.88 -5.61 1.14
CA ASP A 106 -6.13 -4.37 1.29
C ASP A 106 -4.63 -4.63 1.54
N LEU A 107 -3.81 -4.53 0.49
CA LEU A 107 -2.39 -4.88 0.51
C LEU A 107 -1.47 -3.77 1.09
N ARG A 108 -1.79 -3.24 2.27
CA ARG A 108 -0.95 -2.27 3.01
C ARG A 108 -0.03 -2.95 4.02
N ASN A 109 1.24 -2.53 4.08
CA ASN A 109 2.25 -3.13 4.98
C ASN A 109 1.95 -3.04 6.48
N ARG A 110 1.13 -2.07 6.90
CA ARG A 110 0.71 -1.88 8.29
C ARG A 110 0.05 -3.12 8.91
N TYR A 111 -0.61 -3.94 8.07
CA TYR A 111 -1.23 -5.20 8.49
C TYR A 111 -0.22 -6.30 8.78
N LEU A 112 1.02 -6.17 8.29
CA LEU A 112 2.07 -7.20 8.39
C LEU A 112 3.01 -6.96 9.58
N HIS A 113 2.75 -5.96 10.41
CA HIS A 113 3.50 -5.76 11.64
C HIS A 113 3.20 -6.88 12.64
N ILE A 114 4.21 -7.30 13.40
CA ILE A 114 4.09 -8.36 14.40
C ILE A 114 3.33 -7.86 15.63
N ASN A 115 3.62 -6.62 16.05
CA ASN A 115 2.93 -5.93 17.14
C ASN A 115 2.03 -4.82 16.57
N ALA A 116 1.11 -5.19 15.68
CA ALA A 116 0.15 -4.26 15.13
C ALA A 116 -0.84 -3.79 16.21
N THR A 117 -1.24 -2.51 16.18
CA THR A 117 -2.35 -2.00 17.00
C THR A 117 -3.66 -2.65 16.58
N GLU A 118 -4.67 -2.66 17.47
CA GLU A 118 -5.98 -3.33 17.24
C GLU A 118 -6.60 -2.98 15.88
N GLU A 119 -6.50 -1.72 15.48
CA GLU A 119 -6.95 -1.19 14.19
C GLU A 119 -6.38 -1.94 12.97
N TRP A 120 -5.17 -2.50 13.09
CA TRP A 120 -4.43 -3.13 11.99
C TRP A 120 -4.28 -4.64 12.18
N LYS A 121 -4.91 -5.24 13.19
CA LYS A 121 -4.90 -6.70 13.37
C LYS A 121 -5.68 -7.43 12.29
N MET A 122 -6.80 -6.86 11.85
CA MET A 122 -7.63 -7.44 10.80
C MET A 122 -7.44 -6.70 9.49
N GLN A 123 -6.93 -7.42 8.49
CA GLN A 123 -6.87 -6.91 7.12
C GLN A 123 -8.24 -7.08 6.47
N PRO A 124 -8.85 -6.00 5.95
CA PRO A 124 -10.14 -6.08 5.32
C PRO A 124 -10.06 -6.57 3.87
N ASN A 125 -11.13 -7.21 3.41
CA ASN A 125 -11.45 -7.33 2.01
C ASN A 125 -12.39 -6.17 1.65
N LEU A 126 -11.95 -5.28 0.76
CA LEU A 126 -12.64 -4.04 0.43
C LEU A 126 -13.98 -4.28 -0.26
N ALA A 127 -14.14 -5.41 -0.96
CA ALA A 127 -15.39 -5.77 -1.61
C ALA A 127 -16.49 -6.16 -0.62
N SER A 128 -16.15 -6.82 0.50
CA SER A 128 -17.12 -7.27 1.51
C SER A 128 -17.51 -6.18 2.52
N GLN A 129 -16.75 -5.07 2.59
CA GLN A 129 -17.13 -3.91 3.41
C GLN A 129 -18.22 -3.07 2.74
N SER A 130 -18.36 -3.12 1.40
CA SER A 130 -19.42 -2.41 0.69
C SER A 130 -20.83 -2.91 1.03
N THR A 131 -20.97 -4.13 1.57
CA THR A 131 -22.26 -4.71 2.01
C THR A 131 -22.50 -4.63 3.52
N ARG A 132 -21.53 -4.19 4.35
CA ARG A 132 -21.63 -4.29 5.82
C ARG A 132 -21.37 -3.02 6.63
N THR A 133 -21.23 -1.84 6.00
CA THR A 133 -21.06 -0.58 6.74
C THR A 133 -22.12 0.46 6.37
N LYS A 134 -23.38 0.18 6.73
CA LYS A 134 -24.26 1.18 7.34
C LYS A 134 -24.20 0.96 8.85
N VAL A 135 -23.10 1.38 9.48
CA VAL A 135 -23.09 1.61 10.93
C VAL A 135 -23.37 3.09 11.10
N GLU A 136 -24.53 3.36 11.68
CA GLU A 136 -25.06 4.67 12.00
C GLU A 136 -24.10 5.41 12.93
N HIS A 137 -23.41 6.43 12.42
CA HIS A 137 -23.19 7.63 13.21
C HIS A 137 -24.25 8.63 12.78
N LYS A 138 -25.31 8.65 13.57
CA LYS A 138 -26.46 9.53 13.43
C LYS A 138 -25.99 10.98 13.58
N CYS A 139 -25.93 11.71 12.47
CA CYS A 139 -26.31 13.12 12.46
C CYS A 139 -27.13 13.37 11.19
N LYS A 140 -28.46 13.35 11.35
CA LYS A 140 -29.38 14.13 10.50
C LYS A 140 -29.07 15.61 10.85
N THR A 141 -29.03 16.59 9.95
CA THR A 141 -29.95 16.88 8.84
C THR A 141 -29.28 17.95 7.98
N SER A 142 -29.33 17.83 6.64
CA SER A 142 -29.86 18.89 5.77
C SER A 142 -29.82 18.48 4.31
N THR A 143 -30.98 18.67 3.70
CA THR A 143 -31.29 18.64 2.28
C THR A 143 -30.55 19.77 1.57
N GLY A 144 -30.05 19.51 0.37
CA GLY A 144 -29.80 20.55 -0.64
C GLY A 144 -28.33 20.95 -0.87
N GLN A 145 -27.95 20.85 -2.14
CA GLN A 145 -26.92 21.60 -2.86
C GLN A 145 -25.50 21.03 -2.88
N VAL A 146 -25.06 20.78 -4.12
CA VAL A 146 -23.68 20.51 -4.55
C VAL A 146 -22.79 21.67 -4.11
N GLN A 147 -21.96 21.48 -3.08
CA GLN A 147 -20.91 22.42 -2.72
C GLN A 147 -19.62 21.69 -2.31
N ASP A 148 -18.67 21.72 -3.23
CA ASP A 148 -17.25 21.99 -3.02
C ASP A 148 -16.44 21.11 -2.03
N ASN A 149 -16.07 19.90 -2.48
CA ASN A 149 -15.19 18.95 -1.78
C ASN A 149 -13.69 19.37 -1.69
N PHE A 150 -13.37 20.66 -1.82
CA PHE A 150 -11.98 21.12 -1.80
C PHE A 150 -11.51 21.58 -0.41
N HIS A 151 -12.38 21.72 0.59
CA HIS A 151 -11.97 22.21 1.90
C HIS A 151 -11.31 21.12 2.78
N THR A 152 -10.14 21.42 3.36
CA THR A 152 -9.58 20.63 4.49
C THR A 152 -9.80 21.41 5.79
N ASP A 153 -10.07 20.72 6.90
CA ASP A 153 -10.09 21.32 8.25
C ASP A 153 -8.74 21.17 8.97
N ASN A 154 -7.79 20.44 8.36
CA ASN A 154 -6.50 20.21 8.96
C ASN A 154 -5.58 21.45 8.80
N ALA A 155 -5.34 22.14 9.91
CA ALA A 155 -4.51 23.34 9.96
C ALA A 155 -3.07 23.10 9.44
N ASN A 156 -2.50 21.92 9.66
CA ASN A 156 -1.15 21.59 9.19
C ASN A 156 -1.09 21.46 7.66
N ILE A 157 -2.15 20.91 7.05
CA ILE A 157 -2.27 20.80 5.59
C ILE A 157 -2.44 22.20 4.98
N LYS A 158 -3.30 23.07 5.55
CA LYS A 158 -3.44 24.46 5.09
C LYS A 158 -2.10 25.21 5.11
N ARG A 159 -1.37 25.14 6.22
CA ARG A 159 -0.05 25.77 6.36
C ARG A 159 0.94 25.24 5.32
N LEU A 160 0.96 23.92 5.09
CA LEU A 160 1.82 23.32 4.07
C LEU A 160 1.43 23.74 2.65
N VAL A 161 0.13 23.81 2.35
CA VAL A 161 -0.38 24.23 1.04
C VAL A 161 0.03 25.67 0.73
N ILE A 162 -0.11 26.58 1.70
CA ILE A 162 0.35 27.98 1.59
C ILE A 162 1.87 28.03 1.36
N ALA A 163 2.64 27.25 2.13
CA ALA A 163 4.11 27.25 2.02
C ALA A 163 4.64 26.69 0.68
N ILE A 164 3.92 25.75 0.04
CA ILE A 164 4.30 25.22 -1.28
C ILE A 164 3.87 26.17 -2.40
N GLY A 165 2.64 26.69 -2.33
CA GLY A 165 2.04 27.54 -3.36
C GLY A 165 2.21 26.99 -4.77
N ASN A 166 2.63 27.84 -5.69
CA ASN A 166 2.86 27.48 -7.09
C ASN A 166 4.25 26.89 -7.37
N GLN A 167 5.04 26.57 -6.33
CA GLN A 167 6.42 26.13 -6.46
C GLN A 167 6.56 24.61 -6.29
N GLN A 168 7.76 24.10 -6.65
CA GLN A 168 8.16 22.72 -6.37
C GLN A 168 9.26 22.72 -5.32
N LEU A 169 8.94 22.24 -4.11
CA LEU A 169 9.85 22.33 -2.96
C LEU A 169 10.37 20.97 -2.51
N SER A 170 11.61 20.94 -2.05
CA SER A 170 12.15 19.79 -1.32
C SER A 170 11.63 19.78 0.12
N VAL A 171 11.77 18.65 0.82
CA VAL A 171 11.44 18.57 2.27
C VAL A 171 12.18 19.64 3.07
N LYS A 172 13.47 19.88 2.75
CA LYS A 172 14.28 20.89 3.44
C LYS A 172 13.72 22.30 3.22
N ASN A 173 13.32 22.64 1.99
CA ASN A 173 12.80 23.96 1.68
C ASN A 173 11.41 24.18 2.29
N MET A 174 10.54 23.17 2.30
CA MET A 174 9.24 23.25 2.97
C MET A 174 9.38 23.42 4.48
N MET A 175 10.34 22.71 5.11
CA MET A 175 10.62 22.87 6.53
C MET A 175 11.15 24.27 6.85
N ASN A 176 12.06 24.81 6.03
CA ASN A 176 12.58 26.16 6.20
C ASN A 176 11.47 27.21 6.05
N ALA A 177 10.59 27.07 5.06
CA ALA A 177 9.46 27.99 4.83
C ALA A 177 8.44 28.00 5.97
N LEU A 178 8.34 26.90 6.73
CA LEU A 178 7.46 26.76 7.90
C LEU A 178 8.21 26.99 9.24
N GLU A 179 9.51 27.30 9.19
CA GLU A 179 10.40 27.47 10.34
C GLU A 179 10.47 26.24 11.27
N LEU A 180 10.33 25.03 10.71
CA LEU A 180 10.30 23.78 11.46
C LEU A 180 11.69 23.12 11.49
N LYS A 181 12.12 22.71 12.70
CA LYS A 181 13.41 22.03 12.91
C LYS A 181 13.32 20.50 12.91
N GLY A 182 12.16 19.94 13.30
CA GLY A 182 11.95 18.50 13.44
C GLY A 182 11.50 17.82 12.15
N ARG A 183 12.41 17.10 11.48
CA ARG A 183 12.14 16.47 10.19
C ARG A 183 11.07 15.37 10.25
N ASP A 184 11.15 14.49 11.25
CA ASP A 184 10.20 13.37 11.36
C ASP A 184 8.79 13.85 11.70
N ASN A 185 8.68 14.86 12.58
CA ASN A 185 7.41 15.51 12.89
C ASN A 185 6.82 16.22 11.67
N PHE A 186 7.63 16.93 10.89
CA PHE A 186 7.18 17.53 9.64
C PHE A 186 6.62 16.49 8.66
N ILE A 187 7.35 15.39 8.46
CA ILE A 187 6.93 14.32 7.53
C ILE A 187 5.60 13.70 7.99
N ASN A 188 5.45 13.43 9.29
CA ASN A 188 4.27 12.72 9.81
C ASN A 188 3.04 13.60 9.98
N LEU A 189 3.20 14.86 10.40
CA LEU A 189 2.09 15.75 10.74
C LEU A 189 1.66 16.67 9.60
N TYR A 190 2.56 16.95 8.64
CA TYR A 190 2.29 17.86 7.52
C TYR A 190 2.29 17.11 6.19
N LEU A 191 3.43 16.50 5.83
CA LEU A 191 3.65 16.01 4.46
C LEU A 191 2.86 14.73 4.14
N LYS A 192 2.91 13.71 5.00
CA LYS A 192 2.20 12.45 4.78
C LYS A 192 0.67 12.65 4.73
N PRO A 193 0.04 13.41 5.64
CA PRO A 193 -1.40 13.71 5.56
C PRO A 193 -1.76 14.43 4.26
N ALA A 194 -1.01 15.48 3.89
CA ALA A 194 -1.30 16.24 2.67
C ALA A 194 -1.16 15.42 1.38
N VAL A 195 -0.21 14.48 1.34
CA VAL A 195 -0.08 13.54 0.21
C VAL A 195 -1.20 12.50 0.21
N THR A 196 -1.57 11.99 1.38
CA THR A 196 -2.61 10.95 1.52
C THR A 196 -3.99 11.50 1.16
N GLU A 197 -4.29 12.73 1.58
CA GLU A 197 -5.55 13.43 1.28
C GLU A 197 -5.57 14.06 -0.12
N GLY A 198 -4.46 13.94 -0.86
CA GLY A 198 -4.38 14.31 -2.27
C GLY A 198 -4.18 15.80 -2.53
N TYR A 199 -3.74 16.60 -1.56
CA TYR A 199 -3.42 18.03 -1.75
C TYR A 199 -2.01 18.24 -2.33
N VAL A 200 -1.09 17.32 -2.04
CA VAL A 200 0.32 17.38 -2.45
C VAL A 200 0.70 16.10 -3.19
N ARG A 201 1.48 16.22 -4.26
CA ARG A 201 2.05 15.07 -4.98
C ARG A 201 3.57 15.13 -5.04
N LEU A 202 4.17 13.96 -5.24
CA LEU A 202 5.60 13.81 -5.45
C LEU A 202 5.93 14.10 -6.91
N LEU A 203 7.08 14.74 -7.16
CA LEU A 203 7.62 14.93 -8.50
C LEU A 203 8.01 13.58 -9.12
N TYR A 204 8.61 12.69 -8.31
CA TYR A 204 8.98 11.33 -8.70
C TYR A 204 8.16 10.30 -7.91
N PRO A 205 6.90 10.03 -8.28
CA PRO A 205 6.02 9.13 -7.54
C PRO A 205 6.51 7.67 -7.56
N LYS A 206 7.16 7.25 -8.65
CA LYS A 206 7.76 5.91 -8.80
C LYS A 206 9.04 5.71 -7.98
N SER A 207 9.60 6.79 -7.42
CA SER A 207 10.81 6.74 -6.60
C SER A 207 10.70 7.73 -5.44
N PRO A 208 9.93 7.39 -4.38
CA PRO A 208 9.69 8.31 -3.27
C PRO A 208 10.96 8.79 -2.56
N ARG A 209 12.03 7.98 -2.58
CA ARG A 209 13.35 8.30 -2.03
C ARG A 209 14.35 8.85 -3.07
N HIS A 210 13.86 9.37 -4.20
CA HIS A 210 14.73 9.95 -5.22
C HIS A 210 15.57 11.11 -4.64
N PRO A 211 16.88 11.20 -4.92
CA PRO A 211 17.75 12.23 -4.32
C PRO A 211 17.32 13.66 -4.67
N ARG A 212 16.66 13.85 -5.82
CA ARG A 212 16.09 15.14 -6.25
C ARG A 212 14.58 15.24 -6.03
N GLN A 213 14.03 14.51 -5.06
CA GLN A 213 12.59 14.53 -4.80
C GLN A 213 12.10 15.94 -4.45
N LYS A 214 11.00 16.34 -5.09
CA LYS A 214 10.27 17.57 -4.81
C LYS A 214 8.79 17.27 -4.67
N TYR A 215 8.07 18.21 -4.09
CA TYR A 215 6.66 18.14 -3.80
C TYR A 215 5.99 19.39 -4.36
N LEU A 216 4.81 19.20 -4.93
CA LEU A 216 4.01 20.25 -5.56
C LEU A 216 2.53 20.00 -5.29
N LEU A 217 1.74 21.06 -5.37
CA LEU A 217 0.30 20.96 -5.22
C LEU A 217 -0.35 20.18 -6.37
N THR A 218 -1.42 19.46 -6.05
CA THR A 218 -2.36 18.88 -7.03
C THR A 218 -3.42 19.92 -7.39
N GLU A 219 -4.33 19.60 -8.31
CA GLU A 219 -5.51 20.43 -8.59
C GLU A 219 -6.33 20.72 -7.32
N LYS A 220 -6.47 19.71 -6.46
CA LYS A 220 -7.13 19.84 -5.15
C LYS A 220 -6.37 20.80 -4.21
N GLY A 221 -5.05 20.69 -4.16
CA GLY A 221 -4.18 21.60 -3.38
C GLY A 221 -4.21 23.03 -3.89
N LEU A 222 -4.20 23.22 -5.21
CA LEU A 222 -4.25 24.51 -5.87
C LEU A 222 -5.59 25.22 -5.63
N ALA A 223 -6.71 24.49 -5.67
CA ALA A 223 -8.02 25.04 -5.34
C ALA A 223 -8.04 25.63 -3.92
N VAL A 224 -7.48 24.92 -2.94
CA VAL A 224 -7.34 25.41 -1.56
C VAL A 224 -6.38 26.60 -1.48
N TYR A 225 -5.25 26.54 -2.17
CA TYR A 225 -4.27 27.63 -2.17
C TYR A 225 -4.86 28.92 -2.73
N ASN A 226 -5.59 28.84 -3.85
CA ASN A 226 -6.24 29.99 -4.47
C ASN A 226 -7.39 30.54 -3.59
N GLY A 227 -8.11 29.66 -2.89
CA GLY A 227 -9.14 30.09 -1.92
C GLY A 227 -8.57 30.77 -0.68
N LEU A 228 -7.36 30.39 -0.23
CA LEU A 228 -6.68 30.97 0.93
C LEU A 228 -5.82 32.21 0.58
N SER A 229 -5.43 32.38 -0.68
CA SER A 229 -4.61 33.50 -1.18
C SER A 229 -5.44 34.73 -1.57
N CYS A 230 -6.77 34.67 -1.51
CA CYS A 230 -7.69 35.77 -1.81
C CYS A 230 -8.16 36.55 -0.57
N ILE A 231 -7.42 36.48 0.54
CA ILE A 231 -7.59 37.29 1.76
C ILE A 231 -6.26 37.98 2.04
#